data_AF-A0A6F8Y064-F1
#
_entry.id   AF-A0A6F8Y064-F1
#
_cell.length_a   1.000
_cell.length_b   1.000
_cell.length_c   1.000
_cell.angle_alpha   90.00
_cell.angle_beta   90.00
_cell.angle_gamma   90.00
#
_symmetry.space_group_name_H-M   'P 1'
#
loop_
_entity.id
_entity.type
_entity.pdbx_description
1 polymer ?
#
loop_
_entity_poly.entity_id
_entity_poly.type
_entity_poly.pdbx_seq_one_letter_code
_entity_poly.pdbx_strand_id
1 'polypeptide(L)'
;MAAGKYVPDSIDAATASGEPHHALEAGLLDVGSVCGELPAVASVRLAGRTADDELIAADLTGLGVQDAAVAALADRLGDEHGAGRDVPLGDS
;
A
#
# COMPACT_ATOMS: atom_id res chain seq x y z
N MET A 1 -6.50 -12.86 -24.02
CA MET A 1 -6.30 -11.48 -23.52
C MET A 1 -5.99 -11.62 -22.05
N ALA A 2 -4.79 -11.21 -21.60
CA ALA A 2 -4.46 -11.27 -20.18
C ALA A 2 -5.43 -10.38 -19.39
N ALA A 3 -6.01 -10.90 -18.31
CA ALA A 3 -6.84 -10.10 -17.42
C ALA A 3 -5.92 -9.22 -16.55
N GLY A 4 -6.11 -7.91 -16.62
CA GLY A 4 -5.41 -6.96 -15.75
C GLY A 4 -6.09 -6.88 -14.39
N LYS A 5 -5.31 -6.80 -13.30
CA LYS A 5 -5.81 -6.46 -11.95
C LYS A 5 -5.15 -5.18 -11.48
N TYR A 6 -5.93 -4.29 -10.89
CA TYR A 6 -5.45 -3.10 -10.21
C TYR A 6 -5.73 -3.21 -8.71
N VAL A 7 -4.69 -3.03 -7.90
CA VAL A 7 -4.72 -3.25 -6.44
C VAL A 7 -4.01 -2.08 -5.75
N PRO A 8 -4.73 -0.99 -5.43
CA PRO A 8 -4.14 0.14 -4.71
C PRO A 8 -3.96 -0.19 -3.22
N ASP A 9 -3.06 0.49 -2.53
CA ASP A 9 -2.97 0.43 -1.07
C ASP A 9 -4.13 1.16 -0.38
N SER A 10 -4.67 2.21 -1.01
CA SER A 10 -5.94 2.84 -0.68
C SER A 10 -6.62 3.38 -1.93
N ILE A 11 -7.90 3.05 -2.12
CA ILE A 11 -8.71 3.60 -3.23
C ILE A 11 -8.88 5.12 -3.07
N ASP A 12 -9.17 5.57 -1.85
CA ASP A 12 -9.40 6.99 -1.57
C ASP A 12 -8.14 7.83 -1.85
N ALA A 13 -6.96 7.35 -1.42
CA ALA A 13 -5.71 8.05 -1.69
C ALA A 13 -5.35 8.04 -3.18
N ALA A 14 -5.47 6.88 -3.84
CA ALA A 14 -5.13 6.74 -5.27
C ALA A 14 -6.05 7.57 -6.17
N THR A 15 -7.33 7.71 -5.81
CA THR A 15 -8.25 8.59 -6.52
C THR A 15 -7.98 10.07 -6.27
N ALA A 16 -7.43 10.44 -5.11
CA ALA A 16 -7.07 11.81 -4.78
C ALA A 16 -5.74 12.26 -5.42
N SER A 17 -4.77 11.36 -5.61
CA SER A 17 -3.45 11.65 -6.18
C SER A 17 -3.40 11.63 -7.72
N GLY A 18 -4.41 11.05 -8.37
CA GLY A 18 -4.64 11.16 -9.82
C GLY A 18 -3.76 10.27 -10.70
N GLU A 19 -2.77 9.56 -10.17
CA GLU A 19 -1.94 8.61 -10.93
C GLU A 19 -2.73 7.50 -11.67
N PRO A 20 -3.74 6.83 -11.07
CA PRO A 20 -4.48 5.79 -11.77
C PRO A 20 -5.34 6.31 -12.92
N HIS A 21 -5.63 7.61 -12.95
CA HIS A 21 -6.44 8.23 -13.99
C HIS A 21 -5.81 8.04 -15.37
N HIS A 22 -4.49 8.22 -15.50
CA HIS A 22 -3.80 8.04 -16.79
C HIS A 22 -3.83 6.61 -17.31
N ALA A 23 -3.76 5.61 -16.43
CA ALA A 23 -3.81 4.20 -16.84
C ALA A 23 -5.23 3.76 -17.21
N LEU A 24 -6.25 4.30 -16.51
CA LEU A 24 -7.66 4.12 -16.84
C LEU A 24 -8.01 4.85 -18.16
N GLU A 25 -7.57 6.10 -18.35
CA GLU A 25 -7.80 6.89 -19.58
C GLU A 25 -7.12 6.27 -20.81
N ALA A 26 -5.93 5.68 -20.64
CA ALA A 26 -5.23 4.98 -21.71
C ALA A 26 -5.87 3.64 -22.10
N GLY A 27 -6.93 3.20 -21.40
CA GLY A 27 -7.58 1.90 -21.61
C GLY A 27 -6.68 0.71 -21.28
N LEU A 28 -5.62 0.94 -20.50
CA LEU A 28 -4.69 -0.11 -20.04
C LEU A 28 -5.24 -0.83 -18.80
N LEU A 29 -6.17 -0.19 -18.09
CA LEU A 29 -6.91 -0.72 -16.95
C LEU A 29 -8.40 -0.39 -17.13
N ASP A 30 -9.27 -1.33 -16.77
CA ASP A 30 -10.72 -1.12 -16.71
C ASP A 30 -11.12 -0.72 -15.28
N VAL A 31 -12.14 0.11 -15.10
CA VAL A 31 -12.67 0.42 -13.75
C VAL A 31 -13.20 -0.85 -13.07
N GLY A 32 -13.69 -1.83 -13.85
CA GLY A 32 -14.02 -3.18 -13.37
C GLY A 32 -12.82 -4.03 -12.94
N SER A 33 -11.58 -3.60 -13.22
CA SER A 33 -10.36 -4.32 -12.83
C SER A 33 -9.78 -3.91 -11.47
N VAL A 34 -10.41 -2.95 -10.79
CA VAL A 34 -10.14 -2.69 -9.35
C VAL A 34 -10.70 -3.86 -8.54
N CYS A 35 -9.81 -4.77 -8.15
CA CYS A 35 -10.21 -6.00 -7.46
C CYS A 35 -10.38 -5.80 -5.94
N GLY A 36 -9.84 -4.71 -5.41
CA GLY A 36 -9.83 -4.35 -3.99
C GLY A 36 -8.45 -3.82 -3.59
N GLU A 37 -8.28 -3.53 -2.30
CA GLU A 37 -7.05 -2.90 -1.80
C GLU A 37 -5.99 -3.93 -1.38
N LEU A 38 -4.73 -3.51 -1.39
CA LEU A 38 -3.58 -4.34 -1.03
C LEU A 38 -3.69 -4.96 0.38
N PRO A 39 -4.23 -4.29 1.42
CA PRO A 39 -4.47 -4.91 2.72
C PRO A 39 -5.39 -6.14 2.67
N ALA A 40 -6.36 -6.17 1.74
CA ALA A 40 -7.22 -7.34 1.55
C ALA A 40 -6.44 -8.52 0.94
N VAL A 41 -5.50 -8.25 0.04
CA VAL A 41 -4.60 -9.28 -0.50
C VAL A 41 -3.66 -9.82 0.58
N ALA A 42 -3.01 -8.92 1.33
CA ALA A 42 -2.10 -9.28 2.41
C ALA A 42 -2.77 -10.09 3.53
N SER A 43 -4.05 -9.81 3.80
CA SER A 43 -4.87 -10.55 4.78
C SER A 43 -5.58 -11.79 4.20
N VAL A 44 -5.30 -12.18 2.95
CA VAL A 44 -5.89 -13.34 2.25
C VAL A 44 -7.42 -13.24 2.12
N ARG A 45 -7.97 -12.03 2.19
CA ARG A 45 -9.40 -11.74 1.94
C ARG A 45 -9.68 -11.50 0.48
N LEU A 46 -8.66 -11.11 -0.29
CA LEU A 46 -8.66 -11.01 -1.74
C LEU A 46 -7.56 -11.92 -2.29
N ALA A 47 -7.88 -12.70 -3.32
CA ALA A 47 -6.87 -13.50 -4.00
C ALA A 47 -5.86 -12.59 -4.68
N GLY A 48 -4.56 -12.88 -4.49
CA GLY A 48 -3.48 -12.21 -5.21
C GLY A 48 -3.41 -12.68 -6.67
N ARG A 49 -2.22 -13.03 -7.12
CA ARG A 49 -2.02 -13.67 -8.43
C ARG A 49 -2.64 -15.06 -8.45
N THR A 50 -3.41 -15.34 -9.50
CA THR A 50 -4.11 -16.63 -9.71
C THR A 50 -3.69 -17.35 -10.99
N ALA A 51 -3.00 -16.68 -11.91
CA ALA A 51 -2.35 -17.28 -13.07
C ALA A 51 -1.04 -16.57 -13.42
N ASP A 52 -0.14 -17.29 -14.09
CA ASP A 52 1.21 -16.79 -14.43
C ASP A 52 1.18 -15.66 -15.47
N ASP A 53 0.15 -15.62 -16.31
CA ASP A 53 -0.03 -14.61 -17.37
C ASP A 53 -0.80 -13.36 -16.92
N GLU A 54 -1.22 -13.29 -15.64
CA GLU A 54 -1.89 -12.10 -15.11
C GLU A 54 -0.95 -10.89 -15.06
N LEU A 55 -1.46 -9.72 -15.45
CA LEU A 55 -0.78 -8.45 -15.24
C LEU A 55 -1.43 -7.77 -14.03
N ILE A 56 -0.65 -7.46 -13.00
CA ILE A 56 -1.14 -6.85 -11.77
C ILE A 56 -0.38 -5.56 -11.52
N ALA A 57 -1.10 -4.44 -11.47
CA ALA A 57 -0.57 -3.15 -11.06
C ALA A 57 -0.92 -2.92 -9.58
N ALA A 58 0.12 -2.79 -8.75
CA ALA A 58 -0.03 -2.34 -7.37
C ALA A 58 0.30 -0.85 -7.31
N ASP A 59 -0.65 -0.04 -6.85
CA ASP A 59 -0.47 1.40 -6.66
C ASP A 59 -0.25 1.68 -5.17
N LEU A 60 0.89 2.28 -4.84
CA LEU A 60 1.33 2.51 -3.46
C LEU A 60 1.43 4.01 -3.23
N THR A 61 0.31 4.61 -2.84
CA THR A 61 0.22 6.05 -2.59
C THR A 61 0.94 6.47 -1.31
N GLY A 62 1.22 5.51 -0.41
CA GLY A 62 1.89 5.75 0.85
C GLY A 62 0.92 6.28 1.89
N LEU A 63 0.63 5.46 2.90
CA LEU A 63 -0.30 5.83 3.97
C LEU A 63 0.47 6.09 5.26
N GLY A 64 0.19 7.21 5.94
CA GLY A 64 0.86 7.54 7.21
C GLY A 64 0.69 6.47 8.31
N VAL A 65 -0.35 5.64 8.22
CA VAL A 65 -0.52 4.47 9.11
C VAL A 65 0.56 3.40 8.90
N GLN A 66 1.03 3.22 7.67
CA GLN A 66 2.12 2.29 7.35
C GLN A 66 3.43 2.80 7.95
N ASP A 67 3.71 4.10 7.84
CA ASP A 67 4.88 4.73 8.46
C ASP A 67 4.84 4.63 9.98
N ALA A 68 3.69 4.89 10.60
CA ALA A 68 3.51 4.77 12.05
C ALA A 68 3.71 3.33 12.53
N ALA A 69 3.25 2.32 11.77
CA ALA A 69 3.46 0.92 12.10
C ALA A 69 4.96 0.55 12.06
N VAL A 70 5.69 1.02 11.04
CA VAL A 70 7.15 0.81 10.95
C VAL A 70 7.86 1.54 12.08
N ALA A 71 7.48 2.78 12.38
CA ALA A 71 8.06 3.56 13.48
C ALA A 71 7.87 2.87 14.83
N ALA A 72 6.66 2.38 15.13
CA ALA A 72 6.38 1.65 16.37
C ALA A 72 7.17 0.34 16.48
N LEU A 73 7.36 -0.37 15.36
CA LEU A 73 8.20 -1.56 15.34
C LEU A 73 9.68 -1.22 15.57
N ALA A 74 10.17 -0.17 14.91
CA ALA A 74 11.55 0.29 15.06
C ALA A 74 11.85 0.76 16.49
N ASP A 75 10.91 1.49 17.11
CA ASP A 75 10.96 1.92 18.52
C ASP A 75 11.12 0.72 19.46
N ARG A 76 10.21 -0.26 19.36
CA ARG A 76 10.27 -1.49 20.15
C ARG A 76 11.57 -2.26 19.95
N LEU A 77 12.03 -2.40 18.70
CA LEU A 77 13.30 -3.09 18.40
C LEU A 77 14.51 -2.32 18.94
N GLY A 78 14.44 -0.99 18.95
CA GLY A 78 15.42 -0.11 19.56
C GLY A 78 15.57 -0.39 21.05
N ASP A 79 14.46 -0.43 21.79
CA ASP A 79 14.44 -0.78 23.20
C ASP A 79 15.02 -2.19 23.46
N GLU A 80 14.58 -3.18 22.68
CA GLU A 80 15.02 -4.58 22.84
C GLU A 80 16.53 -4.76 22.61
N HIS A 81 17.15 -3.95 21.76
CA HIS A 81 18.56 -4.06 21.37
C HIS A 81 19.45 -2.96 21.95
N GLY A 82 18.91 -2.07 22.78
CA GLY A 82 19.63 -0.91 23.31
C GLY A 82 20.12 0.06 22.21
N ALA A 83 19.37 0.15 21.11
CA ALA A 83 19.64 1.06 20.00
C ALA A 83 18.71 2.28 20.08
N GLY A 84 19.29 3.47 20.16
CA GLY A 84 18.52 4.72 20.25
C GLY A 84 19.22 5.75 21.13
N ARG A 85 18.57 6.90 21.30
CA ARG A 85 19.01 7.95 22.21
C ARG A 85 17.79 8.66 22.78
N ASP A 86 17.69 8.68 24.11
CA ASP A 86 16.73 9.51 24.80
C ASP A 86 17.05 10.99 24.59
N VAL A 87 16.07 11.72 24.08
CA VAL A 87 16.13 13.16 23.94
C VAL A 87 15.06 13.74 24.86
N PRO A 88 15.43 14.45 25.93
CA PRO A 88 14.46 15.11 26.81
C PRO A 88 13.59 16.06 26.00
N LEU A 89 12.28 15.92 26.11
CA LEU A 89 11.35 16.94 25.65
C LEU A 89 11.45 18.09 26.66
N GLY A 90 11.91 19.26 26.22
CA GLY A 90 12.31 20.35 27.12
C GLY A 90 11.25 20.75 28.15
N ASP A 91 11.70 21.25 29.29
CA ASP A 91 10.83 21.71 30.37
C ASP A 91 9.95 22.88 29.87
N SER A 92 8.63 22.71 29.94
CA SER A 92 7.64 23.74 29.59
C SER A 92 7.54 24.83 30.64
#